data_AF-B7INR7-F1
#
_entry.id   AF-B7INR7-F1
#
_cell.length_a   1.000
_cell.length_b   1.000
_cell.length_c   1.000
_cell.angle_alpha   90.00
_cell.angle_beta   90.00
_cell.angle_gamma   90.00
#
_symmetry.space_group_name_H-M   'P 1'
#
loop_
_entity.id
_entity.type
_entity.pdbx_description
1 polymer ?
#
loop_
_entity_poly.entity_id
_entity_poly.type
_entity_poly.pdbx_seq_one_letter_code
_entity_poly.pdbx_strand_id
1 'polypeptide(L)'
;MNEKDMVNDYLAGLNASLTSYANYISQSDNEQLHQTLIQIRNQDEMRQRNMYEYAKQKSYYKPAAPANPMIVQQLKSQLSAE
;
A
#
# COMPACT_ATOMS: atom_id res chain seq x y z
N MET A 1 -0.86 -23.86 -8.43
CA MET A 1 -0.89 -22.46 -7.97
C MET A 1 -2.33 -22.01 -8.03
N ASN A 2 -2.96 -21.66 -6.90
CA ASN A 2 -4.36 -21.23 -6.92
C ASN A 2 -4.45 -19.74 -7.26
N GLU A 3 -5.59 -19.30 -7.80
CA GLU A 3 -5.82 -17.89 -8.13
C GLU A 3 -5.57 -16.96 -6.93
N LYS A 4 -5.98 -17.40 -5.73
CA LYS A 4 -5.69 -16.70 -4.47
C LYS A 4 -4.20 -16.50 -4.23
N ASP A 5 -3.39 -17.53 -4.45
CA ASP A 5 -1.94 -17.47 -4.23
C ASP A 5 -1.31 -16.51 -5.25
N MET A 6 -1.71 -16.58 -6.52
CA MET A 6 -1.24 -15.65 -7.57
C MET A 6 -1.58 -14.19 -7.26
N VAL A 7 -2.80 -13.93 -6.78
CA VAL A 7 -3.25 -12.58 -6.40
C VAL A 7 -2.46 -12.07 -5.19
N ASN A 8 -2.21 -12.93 -4.20
CA ASN A 8 -1.43 -12.55 -3.01
C ASN A 8 0.04 -12.31 -3.36
N ASP A 9 0.66 -13.15 -4.18
CA ASP A 9 2.04 -12.99 -4.63
C ASP A 9 2.20 -11.70 -5.43
N TYR A 10 1.25 -11.40 -6.31
CA TYR A 10 1.26 -10.16 -7.09
C TYR A 10 1.06 -8.92 -6.20
N LEU A 11 0.15 -8.96 -5.23
CA LEU A 11 -0.02 -7.90 -4.23
C LEU A 11 1.25 -7.68 -3.38
N ALA A 12 1.89 -8.77 -2.95
CA ALA A 12 3.14 -8.70 -2.21
C ALA A 12 4.25 -8.07 -3.06
N GLY A 13 4.35 -8.44 -4.34
CA GLY A 13 5.28 -7.85 -5.30
C GLY A 13 5.05 -6.34 -5.49
N LEU A 14 3.80 -5.91 -5.67
CA LEU A 14 3.47 -4.48 -5.77
C LEU A 14 3.84 -3.71 -4.50
N ASN A 15 3.53 -4.25 -3.31
CA ASN A 15 3.87 -3.59 -2.05
C ASN A 15 5.39 -3.47 -1.85
N ALA A 16 6.16 -4.49 -2.25
CA ALA A 16 7.62 -4.46 -2.24
C ALA A 16 8.16 -3.38 -3.20
N SER A 17 7.67 -3.34 -4.44
CA SER A 17 8.05 -2.32 -5.43
C SER A 17 7.75 -0.91 -4.95
N LEU A 18 6.57 -0.66 -4.35
CA LEU A 18 6.19 0.65 -3.79
C LEU A 18 7.17 1.10 -2.71
N THR A 19 7.61 0.19 -1.84
CA THR A 19 8.63 0.48 -0.81
C THR A 19 9.97 0.80 -1.45
N SER A 20 10.40 0.04 -2.46
CA SER A 20 11.62 0.31 -3.21
C SER A 20 11.59 1.66 -3.92
N TYR A 21 10.47 2.03 -4.55
CA TYR A 21 10.34 3.34 -5.20
C TYR A 21 10.50 4.49 -4.21
N ALA A 22 9.92 4.40 -3.01
CA ALA A 22 10.10 5.42 -1.98
C ALA A 22 11.59 5.62 -1.64
N ASN A 23 12.33 4.53 -1.47
CA ASN A 23 13.77 4.59 -1.23
C ASN A 23 14.54 5.20 -2.42
N TYR A 24 14.23 4.77 -3.65
CA TYR A 24 14.91 5.27 -4.85
C TYR A 24 14.64 6.76 -5.10
N ILE A 25 13.39 7.21 -4.94
CA ILE A 25 13.00 8.61 -5.08
C ILE A 25 13.78 9.47 -4.08
N SER A 26 13.86 9.04 -2.82
CA SER A 26 14.56 9.80 -1.77
C SER A 26 16.07 9.94 -1.98
N GLN A 27 16.66 9.03 -2.75
CA GLN A 27 18.10 8.98 -3.04
C GLN A 27 18.44 9.45 -4.47
N SER A 28 17.43 9.90 -5.23
CA SER A 28 17.62 10.33 -6.62
C SER A 28 17.91 11.83 -6.68
N ASP A 29 19.15 12.17 -7.03
CA ASP A 29 19.60 13.56 -7.27
C ASP A 29 19.22 14.06 -8.67
N ASN A 30 19.09 13.15 -9.65
CA ASN A 30 18.67 13.52 -11.00
C ASN A 30 17.16 13.81 -11.04
N GLU A 31 16.79 15.06 -11.32
CA GLU A 31 15.39 15.50 -11.32
C GLU A 31 14.50 14.71 -12.31
N GLN A 32 15.01 14.40 -13.50
CA GLN A 32 14.23 13.66 -14.50
C GLN A 32 13.95 12.22 -14.03
N LEU A 33 14.95 11.55 -13.45
CA LEU A 33 14.81 10.23 -12.87
C LEU A 33 13.85 10.27 -11.67
N HIS A 34 13.98 11.26 -10.80
CA HIS A 34 13.10 11.46 -9.65
C HIS A 34 11.63 11.55 -10.08
N GLN A 35 11.32 12.39 -11.08
CA GLN A 35 9.96 12.52 -11.62
C GLN A 35 9.47 11.22 -12.27
N THR A 36 10.35 10.51 -12.99
CA THR A 36 10.01 9.23 -13.62
C THR A 36 9.66 8.17 -12.57
N LEU A 37 10.44 8.07 -11.50
CA LEU A 37 10.17 7.15 -10.40
C LEU A 37 8.85 7.47 -9.69
N ILE A 38 8.52 8.75 -9.49
CA ILE A 38 7.21 9.16 -8.96
C ILE A 38 6.08 8.70 -9.88
N GLN A 39 6.20 8.89 -11.19
CA GLN A 39 5.17 8.48 -12.15
C GLN A 39 4.95 6.96 -12.13
N ILE A 40 6.02 6.18 -12.11
CA ILE A 40 5.94 4.70 -12.04
C ILE A 40 5.29 4.28 -10.72
N ARG A 41 5.73 4.84 -9.59
CA ARG A 41 5.15 4.57 -8.27
C ARG A 41 3.65 4.84 -8.26
N ASN A 42 3.21 5.97 -8.79
CA ASN A 42 1.79 6.32 -8.86
C ASN A 42 0.99 5.31 -9.70
N GLN A 43 1.55 4.84 -10.82
CA GLN A 43 0.91 3.80 -11.63
C GLN A 43 0.77 2.47 -10.90
N ASP A 44 1.83 2.04 -10.20
CA ASP A 44 1.80 0.80 -9.42
C ASP A 44 0.88 0.90 -8.20
N GLU A 45 0.75 2.07 -7.59
CA GLU A 45 -0.20 2.32 -6.50
C GLU A 45 -1.64 2.15 -6.98
N MET A 46 -1.98 2.64 -8.19
CA MET A 46 -3.28 2.37 -8.81
C MET A 46 -3.50 0.88 -9.09
N ARG A 47 -2.48 0.18 -9.61
CA ARG A 47 -2.54 -1.28 -9.85
C ARG A 47 -2.76 -2.05 -8.55
N GLN A 48 -2.05 -1.67 -7.49
CA GLN A 48 -2.16 -2.25 -6.15
C GLN A 48 -3.58 -2.09 -5.62
N ARG A 49 -4.15 -0.88 -5.75
CA ARG A 49 -5.51 -0.62 -5.28
C ARG A 49 -6.55 -1.44 -6.04
N ASN A 50 -6.41 -1.54 -7.36
CA ASN A 50 -7.31 -2.33 -8.20
C ASN A 50 -7.23 -3.82 -7.85
N MET A 51 -6.01 -4.34 -7.65
CA MET A 51 -5.81 -5.73 -7.26
C MET A 51 -6.32 -6.03 -5.85
N TYR A 52 -6.18 -5.07 -4.92
CA TYR A 52 -6.72 -5.18 -3.57
C TYR A 52 -8.25 -5.28 -3.59
N GLU A 53 -8.94 -4.42 -4.35
CA GLU A 53 -10.40 -4.49 -4.46
C GLU A 53 -10.84 -5.80 -5.15
N TYR A 54 -10.11 -6.26 -6.16
CA TYR A 54 -10.34 -7.57 -6.80
C TYR A 54 -10.22 -8.73 -5.79
N ALA A 55 -9.12 -8.76 -5.03
CA ALA A 55 -8.87 -9.78 -4.02
C ALA A 55 -9.94 -9.80 -2.92
N LYS A 56 -10.42 -8.61 -2.53
CA LYS A 56 -11.51 -8.44 -1.56
C LYS A 56 -12.84 -8.94 -2.11
N GLN A 57 -13.20 -8.62 -3.35
CA GLN A 57 -14.43 -9.12 -4.01
C GLN A 57 -14.45 -10.64 -4.11
N LYS A 58 -13.30 -11.24 -4.41
CA LYS A 58 -13.13 -12.70 -4.51
C LYS A 58 -12.99 -13.42 -3.16
N SER A 59 -13.04 -12.69 -2.04
CA SER A 59 -12.76 -13.21 -0.69
C SER A 59 -11.37 -13.88 -0.55
N TYR A 60 -10.43 -13.51 -1.42
CA TYR A 60 -9.03 -13.97 -1.37
C TYR A 60 -8.23 -13.21 -0.32
N TYR A 61 -8.63 -11.97 -0.05
CA TYR A 61 -8.04 -11.11 0.95
C TYR A 61 -9.08 -10.67 1.97
N LYS A 62 -8.81 -10.90 3.26
CA LYS A 62 -9.63 -10.40 4.36
C LYS A 62 -8.89 -9.21 4.99
N PRO A 63 -9.35 -7.96 4.80
CA PRO A 63 -8.70 -6.81 5.41
C PRO A 63 -8.69 -6.96 6.93
N ALA A 64 -7.67 -6.38 7.57
CA ALA A 64 -7.65 -6.26 9.02
C ALA A 64 -8.97 -5.65 9.49
N ALA A 65 -9.54 -6.21 10.56
CA ALA A 65 -10.76 -5.66 11.13
C ALA A 65 -10.53 -4.18 11.47
N PRO A 66 -11.50 -3.30 11.19
CA PRO A 66 -11.38 -1.91 11.61
C PRO A 66 -11.13 -1.87 13.13
N ALA A 67 -10.18 -1.03 13.56
CA ALA A 67 -9.90 -0.87 14.97
C ALA A 67 -11.16 -0.42 15.72
N ASN A 68 -11.31 -0.85 16.97
CA ASN A 68 -12.45 -0.46 17.80
C ASN A 68 -12.52 1.09 17.88
N PRO A 69 -13.63 1.72 17.45
CA PRO A 69 -13.77 3.17 17.44
C PRO A 69 -13.48 3.81 18.80
N MET A 70 -13.82 3.14 19.91
CA MET A 70 -13.53 3.65 21.25
C MET A 70 -12.03 3.73 21.54
N ILE A 71 -11.26 2.71 21.15
CA ILE A 71 -9.80 2.71 21.34
C ILE A 71 -9.17 3.83 20.49
N VAL A 72 -9.64 4.01 19.26
CA VAL A 72 -9.18 5.10 18.38
C VAL A 72 -9.45 6.47 19.02
N GLN A 73 -10.63 6.68 19.59
CA GLN A 73 -11.00 7.95 20.20
C GLN A 73 -10.25 8.21 21.52
N GLN A 74 -10.03 7.17 22.32
CA GLN A 74 -9.23 7.26 23.54
C GLN A 74 -7.78 7.64 23.22
N LEU A 75 -7.15 6.97 22.25
CA LEU A 75 -5.76 7.25 21.86
C LEU A 75 -5.61 8.66 21.29
N LYS A 76 -6.55 9.10 20.43
CA LYS A 76 -6.57 10.48 19.91
C LYS A 76 -6.66 11.52 21.03
N SER A 77 -7.49 11.27 22.03
CA SER A 77 -7.67 12.19 23.16
C SER A 77 -6.40 12.27 24.02
N GLN A 78 -5.69 11.15 24.20
CA GLN A 78 -4.40 11.12 24.90
C GLN A 78 -3.31 11.90 24.14
N LEU A 79 -3.20 11.71 22.82
CA LEU A 79 -2.23 12.40 21.97
C LEU A 79 -2.48 13.89 21.80
N SER A 80 -3.73 14.35 21.94
CA SER A 80 -4.07 15.79 21.84
C SER A 80 -3.92 16.53 23.17
N ALA A 81 -3.64 15.82 24.26
CA ALA A 81 -3.48 16.37 25.60
C ALA A 81 -2.00 16.57 26.01
N GLU A 82 -1.06 16.17 25.14
CA GLU A 82 0.37 16.52 25.20
C GLU A 82 0.65 17.78 24.36
#